data_AF-A0A9P2YK14-F1
#
_entry.id   AF-A0A9P2YK14-F1
#
_cell.length_a   1.000
_cell.length_b   1.000
_cell.length_c   1.000
_cell.angle_alpha   90.00
_cell.angle_beta   90.00
_cell.angle_gamma   90.00
#
_symmetry.space_group_name_H-M   'P 1'
#
loop_
_entity.id
_entity.type
_entity.pdbx_description
1 polymer ?
#
loop_
_entity_poly.entity_id
_entity_poly.type
_entity_poly.pdbx_seq_one_letter_code
_entity_poly.pdbx_strand_id
1 'polypeptide(L)'
;MNWKSLKAQPETVREKVKEVSVDMWSGFTAVSKELFPNAKIIYDRFHVMAIINDELNKLRKLMGVYEKGLPHLLWKNKEDLKHEQKQQLEVILKEHSCLGIVW
;
A
#
# COMPACT_ATOMS: atom_id res chain seq x y z
N MET A 1 7.12 -9.06 -15.43
CA MET A 1 6.70 -8.29 -16.62
C MET A 1 7.67 -8.52 -17.78
N ASN A 2 7.21 -9.06 -18.91
CA ASN A 2 8.05 -9.24 -20.10
C ASN A 2 8.06 -7.94 -20.93
N TRP A 3 8.90 -6.98 -20.50
CA TRP A 3 8.97 -5.64 -21.09
C TRP A 3 9.41 -5.64 -22.56
N LYS A 4 10.18 -6.64 -23.01
CA LYS A 4 10.58 -6.80 -24.41
C LYS A 4 9.36 -6.98 -25.33
N SER A 5 8.40 -7.78 -24.88
CA SER A 5 7.15 -8.02 -25.64
C SER A 5 6.26 -6.78 -25.69
N LEU A 6 6.27 -5.97 -24.63
CA LEU A 6 5.54 -4.71 -24.57
C LEU A 6 6.22 -3.64 -25.45
N LYS A 7 7.55 -3.58 -25.45
CA LYS A 7 8.32 -2.68 -26.31
C LYS A 7 8.13 -2.96 -27.80
N ALA A 8 7.92 -4.23 -28.16
CA ALA A 8 7.66 -4.63 -29.54
C ALA A 8 6.28 -4.19 -30.06
N GLN A 9 5.36 -3.76 -29.18
CA GLN A 9 4.06 -3.25 -29.61
C GLN A 9 4.22 -1.89 -30.32
N PRO A 10 3.40 -1.61 -31.35
CA PRO A 10 3.39 -0.32 -32.03
C PRO A 10 3.20 0.83 -31.05
N GLU A 11 3.89 1.94 -31.28
CA GLU A 11 3.80 3.13 -30.44
C GLU A 11 2.36 3.64 -30.30
N THR A 12 1.60 3.64 -31.40
CA THR A 12 0.18 4.01 -31.43
C THR A 12 -0.71 3.16 -30.51
N VAL A 13 -0.28 1.95 -30.14
CA VAL A 13 -0.96 1.10 -29.15
C VAL A 13 -0.51 1.48 -27.76
N ARG A 14 0.80 1.68 -27.56
CA ARG A 14 1.38 2.04 -26.26
C ARG A 14 0.92 3.41 -25.76
N GLU A 15 0.76 4.39 -26.64
CA GLU A 15 0.25 5.73 -26.31
C GLU A 15 -1.21 5.74 -25.85
N LYS A 16 -1.99 4.71 -26.20
CA LYS A 16 -3.40 4.56 -25.78
C LYS A 16 -3.54 4.04 -24.35
N VAL A 17 -2.46 3.55 -23.74
CA VAL A 17 -2.48 3.10 -22.36
C VAL A 17 -2.64 4.31 -21.45
N LYS A 18 -3.72 4.32 -20.67
CA LYS A 18 -4.06 5.43 -19.77
C LYS A 18 -3.44 5.27 -18.38
N GLU A 19 -3.32 4.04 -17.92
CA GLU A 19 -2.90 3.71 -16.56
C GLU A 19 -2.10 2.41 -16.56
N VAL A 20 -1.10 2.34 -15.70
CA VAL A 20 -0.31 1.13 -15.45
C VAL A 20 -0.19 0.92 -13.95
N SER A 21 -0.68 -0.23 -13.48
CA SER A 21 -0.51 -0.65 -12.10
C SER A 21 0.80 -1.42 -11.95
N VAL A 22 1.68 -0.98 -11.07
CA VAL A 22 3.01 -1.56 -10.86
C VAL A 22 3.35 -1.69 -9.38
N ASP A 23 4.25 -2.62 -9.08
CA ASP A 23 4.94 -2.64 -7.79
C ASP A 23 5.84 -1.40 -7.64
N MET A 24 6.18 -1.03 -6.41
CA MET A 24 6.97 0.14 -6.05
C MET A 24 8.46 0.04 -6.40
N TRP A 25 8.89 -1.06 -7.02
CA TRP A 25 10.26 -1.16 -7.52
C TRP A 25 10.53 -0.08 -8.58
N SER A 26 11.60 0.70 -8.39
CA SER A 26 11.96 1.83 -9.26
C SER A 26 12.17 1.41 -10.71
N GLY A 27 12.64 0.19 -10.96
CA GLY A 27 12.79 -0.36 -12.30
C GLY A 27 11.47 -0.46 -13.08
N PHE A 28 10.37 -0.82 -12.42
CA PHE A 28 9.06 -0.82 -13.08
C PHE A 28 8.56 0.58 -13.41
N THR A 29 8.86 1.56 -12.55
CA THR A 29 8.54 2.96 -12.83
C THR A 29 9.30 3.47 -14.05
N ALA A 30 10.60 3.20 -14.13
CA ALA A 30 11.43 3.60 -15.27
C ALA A 30 10.95 2.97 -16.58
N VAL A 31 10.74 1.65 -16.59
CA VAL A 31 10.26 0.93 -17.77
C VAL A 31 8.85 1.39 -18.17
N SER A 32 7.98 1.66 -17.21
CA SER A 32 6.61 2.13 -17.50
C SER A 32 6.60 3.50 -18.15
N LYS A 33 7.47 4.43 -17.72
CA LYS A 33 7.62 5.75 -18.37
C LYS A 33 8.15 5.64 -19.79
N GLU A 34 9.09 4.72 -20.04
CA GLU A 34 9.62 4.48 -21.39
C GLU A 34 8.57 3.85 -22.31
N LEU A 35 7.83 2.87 -21.79
CA LEU A 35 6.88 2.12 -22.61
C LEU A 35 5.56 2.84 -22.81
N PHE A 36 5.06 3.57 -21.82
CA PHE A 36 3.72 4.16 -21.80
C PHE A 36 3.79 5.63 -21.37
N PRO A 37 4.28 6.54 -22.24
CA PRO A 37 4.58 7.92 -21.87
C PRO A 37 3.36 8.72 -21.38
N ASN A 38 2.15 8.36 -21.85
CA ASN A 38 0.90 9.02 -21.48
C ASN A 38 0.18 8.37 -20.30
N ALA A 39 0.68 7.21 -19.81
CA ALA A 39 0.00 6.46 -18.77
C ALA A 39 0.30 7.03 -17.38
N LYS A 40 -0.73 7.11 -16.54
CA LYS A 40 -0.54 7.32 -15.10
C LYS A 40 0.03 6.06 -14.47
N ILE A 41 1.10 6.23 -13.70
CA ILE A 41 1.69 5.13 -12.93
C ILE A 41 0.95 5.05 -11.60
N ILE A 42 0.30 3.91 -11.36
CA ILE A 42 -0.43 3.61 -10.14
C ILE A 42 0.37 2.56 -9.38
N TYR A 43 0.74 2.85 -8.14
CA TYR A 43 1.37 1.84 -7.30
C TYR A 43 0.31 0.94 -6.68
N ASP A 44 0.57 -0.36 -6.72
CA ASP A 44 -0.31 -1.36 -6.14
C ASP A 44 -0.46 -1.13 -4.62
N ARG A 45 -1.71 -0.97 -4.19
CA ARG A 45 -2.07 -0.70 -2.79
C ARG A 45 -1.57 -1.77 -1.83
N PHE A 46 -1.49 -3.04 -2.24
CA PHE A 46 -1.03 -4.12 -1.36
C PHE A 46 0.43 -3.92 -0.94
N HIS A 47 1.30 -3.53 -1.87
CA HIS A 47 2.71 -3.27 -1.57
C HIS A 47 2.86 -2.01 -0.70
N VAL A 48 2.09 -0.96 -0.97
CA VAL A 48 2.06 0.25 -0.13
C VAL A 48 1.64 -0.08 1.30
N MET A 49 0.54 -0.81 1.47
CA MET A 49 0.02 -1.19 2.78
C MET A 49 0.96 -2.14 3.52
N ALA A 50 1.67 -3.03 2.82
CA ALA A 50 2.66 -3.90 3.43
C ALA A 50 3.81 -3.10 4.09
N ILE A 51 4.33 -2.05 3.42
CA ILE A 51 5.37 -1.18 4.00
C ILE A 51 4.83 -0.42 5.21
N ILE A 52 3.64 0.18 5.07
CA ILE A 52 2.99 0.91 6.17
C ILE A 52 2.79 0.00 7.39
N ASN A 53 2.31 -1.21 7.18
CA ASN A 53 2.06 -2.18 8.25
C ASN A 53 3.35 -2.63 8.96
N ASP A 54 4.46 -2.77 8.22
CA ASP A 54 5.77 -3.10 8.80
C ASP A 54 6.29 -1.95 9.67
N GLU A 55 6.25 -0.72 9.16
CA GLU A 55 6.68 0.46 9.92
C GLU A 55 5.81 0.71 11.15
N LEU A 56 4.49 0.55 11.01
CA LEU A 56 3.56 0.65 12.14
C LEU A 56 3.86 -0.41 13.21
N ASN A 57 4.23 -1.63 12.80
CA ASN A 57 4.61 -2.69 13.73
C ASN A 57 5.95 -2.40 14.43
N LYS A 58 6.91 -1.77 13.75
CA LYS A 58 8.16 -1.30 14.36
C LYS A 58 7.87 -0.22 15.40
N LEU A 59 7.08 0.79 15.06
CA LEU A 59 6.66 1.86 15.97
C LEU A 59 5.95 1.30 17.21
N ARG A 60 4.96 0.42 17.02
CA ARG A 60 4.27 -0.27 18.11
C ARG A 60 5.23 -0.98 19.06
N LYS A 61 6.21 -1.72 18.52
CA LYS A 61 7.23 -2.41 19.32
C LYS A 61 8.15 -1.45 20.07
N LEU A 62 8.57 -0.34 19.43
CA LEU A 62 9.39 0.69 20.06
C LEU A 62 8.68 1.37 21.24
N MET A 63 7.36 1.53 21.14
CA MET A 63 6.53 2.10 22.20
C MET A 63 6.16 1.12 23.32
N GLY A 64 6.55 -0.16 23.21
CA GLY A 64 6.23 -1.17 24.22
C GLY A 64 4.77 -1.62 24.22
N VAL A 65 4.04 -1.38 23.12
CA VAL A 65 2.60 -1.69 23.01
C VAL A 65 2.43 -3.14 22.56
N TYR A 66 2.07 -4.04 23.46
CA TYR A 66 2.01 -5.49 23.19
C TYR A 66 0.60 -6.09 23.36
N GLU A 67 -0.48 -5.31 23.23
CA GLU A 67 -1.83 -5.89 23.35
C GLU A 67 -2.03 -7.03 22.35
N LYS A 68 -2.50 -8.16 22.87
CA LYS A 68 -2.76 -9.36 22.08
C LYS A 68 -3.87 -9.06 21.06
N GLY A 69 -3.58 -9.32 19.80
CA GLY A 69 -4.53 -9.11 18.69
C GLY A 69 -4.51 -7.69 18.10
N LEU A 70 -3.86 -6.71 18.72
CA LEU A 70 -3.73 -5.36 18.16
C LEU A 70 -3.12 -5.32 16.76
N PRO A 71 -2.05 -6.07 16.43
CA PRO A 71 -1.50 -6.05 15.08
C PRO A 71 -2.55 -6.40 14.02
N HIS A 72 -3.37 -7.41 14.29
CA HIS A 72 -4.44 -7.82 13.39
C HIS A 72 -5.59 -6.79 13.32
N LEU A 73 -5.83 -6.02 14.39
CA LEU A 73 -6.77 -4.89 14.34
C LEU A 73 -6.22 -3.77 13.45
N LEU A 74 -4.93 -3.44 13.56
CA LEU A 74 -4.26 -2.39 12.79
C LEU A 74 -4.17 -2.69 11.28
N TRP A 75 -4.09 -3.96 10.89
CA TRP A 75 -3.93 -4.38 9.49
C TRP A 75 -5.24 -4.62 8.73
N LYS A 76 -6.38 -4.56 9.43
CA LYS A 76 -7.69 -4.76 8.82
C LYS A 76 -8.19 -3.49 8.14
N ASN A 77 -9.06 -3.63 7.15
CA ASN A 77 -9.81 -2.46 6.68
C ASN A 77 -10.82 -2.02 7.74
N LYS A 78 -11.09 -0.71 7.81
CA LYS A 78 -12.05 -0.11 8.76
C LYS A 78 -13.46 -0.67 8.62
N GLU A 79 -13.82 -1.03 7.40
CA GLU A 79 -15.11 -1.60 7.05
C GLU A 79 -15.24 -3.04 7.56
N ASP A 80 -14.12 -3.78 7.63
CA ASP A 80 -14.07 -5.20 8.05
C ASP A 80 -13.99 -5.39 9.58
N LEU A 81 -13.92 -4.30 10.34
CA LEU A 81 -13.88 -4.32 11.80
C LEU A 81 -15.29 -4.44 12.37
N LYS A 82 -15.48 -5.41 13.28
CA LYS A 82 -16.70 -5.51 14.09
C LYS A 82 -16.84 -4.32 15.03
N HIS A 83 -18.06 -4.04 15.49
CA HIS A 83 -18.32 -2.91 16.39
C HIS A 83 -17.44 -2.94 17.66
N GLU A 84 -17.33 -4.09 18.32
CA GLU A 84 -16.45 -4.29 19.49
C GLU A 84 -14.98 -4.02 19.17
N GLN A 85 -14.51 -4.47 18.00
CA GLN A 85 -13.13 -4.26 17.56
C GLN A 85 -12.83 -2.78 17.29
N LYS A 86 -13.82 -2.03 16.77
CA LYS A 86 -13.72 -0.58 16.58
C LYS A 86 -13.60 0.14 17.92
N GLN A 87 -14.44 -0.20 18.88
CA GLN A 87 -14.39 0.40 20.22
C GLN A 87 -13.05 0.12 20.91
N GLN A 88 -12.57 -1.13 20.85
CA GLN A 88 -11.26 -1.50 21.39
C GLN A 88 -10.13 -0.70 20.73
N LEU A 89 -10.15 -0.60 19.40
CA LEU A 89 -9.15 0.15 18.66
C LEU A 89 -9.17 1.64 19.00
N GLU A 90 -10.35 2.25 19.12
CA GLU A 90 -10.49 3.67 19.50
C GLU A 90 -9.88 3.99 20.86
N VAL A 91 -10.02 3.09 21.85
CA VAL A 91 -9.40 3.28 23.17
C VAL A 91 -7.87 3.29 23.04
N ILE A 92 -7.31 2.33 22.31
CA ILE A 92 -5.85 2.22 22.09
C ILE A 92 -5.32 3.42 21.32
N LEU A 93 -6.05 3.89 20.30
CA LEU A 93 -5.66 5.05 19.51
C LEU A 93 -5.74 6.37 20.29
N LYS A 94 -6.59 6.47 21.32
CA LYS A 94 -6.60 7.65 22.22
C LYS A 94 -5.34 7.72 23.07
N GLU A 95 -4.83 6.58 23.52
CA GLU A 95 -3.60 6.49 24.31
C GLU A 95 -2.34 6.62 23.43
N HIS A 96 -2.40 6.12 22.20
CA HIS A 96 -1.29 6.07 21.25
C HIS A 96 -1.68 6.64 19.88
N SER A 97 -1.89 7.96 19.82
CA SER A 97 -2.39 8.66 18.63
C SER A 97 -1.54 8.45 17.36
N CYS A 98 -0.23 8.25 17.50
CA CYS A 98 0.67 7.99 16.37
C CYS A 98 0.40 6.65 15.67
N LEU A 99 -0.24 5.69 16.32
CA LEU A 99 -0.67 4.44 15.68
C LEU A 99 -1.92 4.64 14.79
N GLY A 100 -2.56 5.80 14.89
CA GLY A 100 -3.75 6.20 14.14
C GLY A 100 -3.48 6.69 12.72
N ILE A 101 -2.21 6.80 12.29
CA ILE A 101 -1.83 7.35 10.97
C ILE A 101 -2.46 6.58 9.79
N VAL A 102 -2.87 5.33 10.03
CA VAL A 102 -3.44 4.44 9.01
C VAL A 102 -4.97 4.41 9.01
N TRP A 103 -5.65 5.29 9.77
CA TRP A 103 -7.09 5.22 10.11
C TRP A 103 -7.93 6.47 9.85
#